data_AF-A0A939ZC55-F1
#
_entry.id   AF-A0A939ZC55-F1
#
_cell.length_a   1.000
_cell.length_b   1.000
_cell.length_c   1.000
_cell.angle_alpha   90.00
_cell.angle_beta   90.00
_cell.angle_gamma   90.00
#
_symmetry.space_group_name_H-M   'P 1'
#
loop_
_entity.id
_entity.type
_entity.pdbx_description
1 polymer ?
#
loop_
_entity_poly.entity_id
_entity_poly.type
_entity_poly.pdbx_seq_one_letter_code
_entity_poly.pdbx_strand_id
1 'polypeptide(L)'
;MFNSVIKSNDTNAVAKLNENIESNEKRLSYMQSVNDYYTVNGTTAGYPEIDDEQSAVLDAKVKDGQKTPYPGQFFTDNRKEIDRLKAIIDRLQNKPETVFQSWQFSGGEAVVNLANNRLQLVFEEKPSDERIGVLKQNGFKWAPKGKAWQRPLTNQTMSVCDKIGFIKPLDGRKPTDIQPKAPKKNEPER
;
A
#
# COMPACT_ATOMS: atom_id res chain seq x y z
N MET A 1 -18.34 7.60 1.47
CA MET A 1 -17.04 6.90 1.54
C MET A 1 -16.67 6.42 0.14
N PHE A 2 -15.74 7.09 -0.53
CA PHE A 2 -15.17 6.60 -1.79
C PHE A 2 -14.07 5.60 -1.44
N ASN A 3 -14.44 4.32 -1.32
CA ASN A 3 -13.48 3.23 -1.17
C ASN A 3 -13.60 2.30 -2.39
N SER A 4 -13.60 2.89 -3.58
CA SER A 4 -13.47 2.14 -4.82
C SER A 4 -12.09 1.50 -4.82
N VAL A 5 -12.06 0.17 -4.95
CA VAL A 5 -10.83 -0.61 -5.15
C VAL A 5 -10.19 -0.15 -6.47
N ILE A 6 -9.27 0.82 -6.41
CA ILE A 6 -8.52 1.28 -7.57
C ILE A 6 -7.53 0.19 -7.93
N LYS A 7 -7.79 -0.51 -9.04
CA LYS A 7 -6.93 -1.59 -9.55
C LYS A 7 -5.75 -0.96 -10.29
N SER A 8 -4.59 -1.60 -10.23
CA SER A 8 -3.36 -1.17 -10.91
C SER A 8 -3.48 -1.01 -12.44
N ASN A 9 -4.50 -1.58 -13.06
CA ASN A 9 -4.72 -1.51 -14.51
C ASN A 9 -5.76 -0.46 -14.92
N ASP A 10 -6.26 0.36 -13.97
CA ASP A 10 -7.09 1.51 -14.32
C ASP A 10 -6.22 2.58 -15.00
N THR A 11 -6.53 2.92 -16.25
CA THR A 11 -5.88 4.01 -17.01
C THR A 11 -5.91 5.35 -16.26
N ASN A 12 -6.90 5.54 -15.39
CA ASN A 12 -7.07 6.73 -14.56
C ASN A 12 -6.70 6.52 -13.09
N ALA A 13 -5.89 5.50 -12.75
CA ALA A 13 -5.57 5.18 -11.35
C ALA A 13 -4.96 6.37 -10.59
N VAL A 14 -4.02 7.11 -11.18
CA VAL A 14 -3.40 8.29 -10.56
C VAL A 14 -4.41 9.41 -10.34
N ALA A 15 -5.26 9.69 -11.33
CA ALA A 15 -6.29 10.72 -11.21
C ALA A 15 -7.27 10.41 -10.07
N LYS A 16 -7.79 9.18 -10.01
CA LYS A 16 -8.69 8.73 -8.92
C LYS A 16 -8.01 8.78 -7.55
N LEU A 17 -6.71 8.47 -7.47
CA LEU A 17 -5.96 8.57 -6.21
C LEU A 17 -5.77 10.02 -5.75
N ASN A 18 -5.55 10.95 -6.69
CA ASN A 18 -5.49 12.38 -6.39
C ASN A 18 -6.85 12.91 -5.91
N GLU A 19 -7.95 12.56 -6.58
CA GLU A 19 -9.30 12.92 -6.14
C GLU A 19 -9.59 12.41 -4.71
N ASN A 20 -9.12 11.21 -4.38
CA ASN A 20 -9.22 10.68 -3.02
C ASN A 20 -8.38 11.47 -2.02
N ILE A 21 -7.16 11.87 -2.38
CA ILE A 21 -6.33 12.73 -1.53
C ILE A 21 -7.05 14.05 -1.27
N GLU A 22 -7.56 14.71 -2.31
CA GLU A 22 -8.32 15.97 -2.18
C GLU A 22 -9.55 15.80 -1.28
N SER A 23 -10.30 14.70 -1.44
CA SER A 23 -11.45 14.41 -0.58
C SER A 23 -11.04 14.20 0.88
N ASN A 24 -9.91 13.54 1.14
CA ASN A 24 -9.38 13.36 2.49
C ASN A 24 -8.84 14.67 3.08
N GLU A 25 -8.24 15.54 2.27
CA GLU A 25 -7.80 16.88 2.69
C GLU A 25 -8.99 17.78 3.03
N LYS A 26 -10.04 17.79 2.20
CA LYS A 26 -11.31 18.47 2.50
C LYS A 26 -11.92 17.98 3.81
N ARG A 27 -11.87 16.67 4.07
CA ARG A 27 -12.35 16.09 5.33
C ARG A 27 -11.55 16.57 6.54
N LEU A 28 -10.22 16.73 6.43
CA LEU A 28 -9.41 17.31 7.51
C LEU A 28 -9.84 18.75 7.82
N SER A 29 -10.00 19.58 6.78
CA SER A 29 -10.46 20.96 6.94
C SER A 29 -11.84 21.03 7.57
N TYR A 30 -12.78 20.20 7.11
CA TYR A 30 -14.13 20.09 7.67
C TYR A 30 -14.12 19.66 9.15
N MET A 31 -13.38 18.61 9.52
CA MET A 31 -13.32 18.16 10.92
C MET A 31 -12.70 19.23 11.81
N GLN A 32 -11.71 19.96 11.31
CA GLN A 32 -11.07 21.06 12.03
C GLN A 32 -12.06 22.22 12.23
N SER A 33 -12.75 22.68 11.19
CA SER A 33 -13.70 23.81 11.29
C SER A 33 -14.86 23.51 12.23
N VAL A 34 -15.35 22.27 12.28
CA VAL A 34 -16.40 21.85 13.23
C VAL A 34 -15.87 21.89 14.67
N ASN A 35 -14.64 21.42 14.91
CA ASN A 35 -14.02 21.52 16.23
C ASN A 35 -13.79 22.97 16.66
N ASP A 36 -13.36 23.84 15.74
CA ASP A 36 -13.14 25.26 16.00
C ASP A 36 -14.46 25.96 16.33
N TYR A 37 -15.52 25.67 15.55
CA TYR A 37 -16.87 26.17 15.82
C TYR A 37 -17.36 25.71 17.20
N TYR A 38 -17.21 24.43 17.52
CA TYR A 38 -17.60 23.89 18.83
C TYR A 38 -16.83 24.53 19.98
N THR A 39 -15.55 24.83 19.79
CA THR A 39 -14.71 25.47 20.83
C THR A 39 -15.25 26.85 21.22
N VAL A 40 -15.86 27.57 20.28
CA VAL A 40 -16.44 28.90 20.51
C VAL A 40 -17.89 28.80 21.01
N ASN A 41 -18.70 27.90 20.44
CA ASN A 41 -20.15 27.87 20.65
C ASN A 41 -20.61 26.85 21.71
N GLY A 42 -19.76 25.89 22.08
CA GLY A 42 -20.11 24.79 22.99
C GLY A 42 -21.10 23.76 22.42
N THR A 43 -21.47 23.92 21.14
CA THR A 43 -22.39 23.07 20.39
C THR A 43 -21.99 23.07 18.91
N THR A 44 -22.33 22.01 18.20
CA THR A 44 -22.22 21.95 16.73
C THR A 44 -23.47 22.47 16.01
N ALA A 45 -24.53 22.82 16.76
CA ALA A 45 -25.79 23.28 16.17
C ALA A 45 -25.59 24.63 15.47
N GLY A 46 -26.17 24.77 14.28
CA GLY A 46 -26.01 25.98 13.46
C GLY A 46 -24.72 26.03 12.63
N TYR A 47 -23.88 24.99 12.65
CA TYR A 47 -22.76 24.89 11.72
C TYR A 47 -23.29 24.61 10.29
N PRO A 48 -22.91 25.39 9.25
CA PRO A 48 -23.59 25.37 7.94
C PRO A 48 -23.67 24.03 7.19
N GLU A 49 -22.76 23.09 7.48
CA GLU A 49 -22.69 21.79 6.78
C GLU A 49 -23.09 20.61 7.69
N ILE A 50 -23.68 20.87 8.86
CA ILE A 50 -24.16 19.86 9.80
C ILE A 50 -25.66 20.08 10.00
N ASP A 51 -26.45 19.03 9.77
CA ASP A 51 -27.88 19.05 10.11
C ASP A 51 -28.11 18.84 11.63
N ASP A 52 -29.31 19.15 12.09
CA ASP A 52 -29.65 19.11 13.52
C ASP A 52 -29.51 17.69 14.11
N GLU A 53 -29.75 16.64 13.33
CA GLU A 53 -29.61 15.25 13.77
C GLU A 53 -28.15 14.89 14.01
N GLN A 54 -27.28 15.21 13.05
CA GLN A 54 -25.84 14.99 13.16
C GLN A 54 -25.23 15.85 14.28
N SER A 55 -25.70 17.08 14.44
CA SER A 55 -25.26 17.95 15.54
C SER A 55 -25.60 17.32 16.89
N ALA A 56 -26.84 16.86 17.08
CA ALA A 56 -27.25 16.20 18.32
C ALA A 56 -26.37 14.97 18.64
N VAL A 57 -26.01 14.18 17.63
CA VAL A 57 -25.11 13.02 17.79
C VAL A 57 -23.69 13.44 18.19
N LEU A 58 -23.13 14.45 17.54
CA LEU A 58 -21.78 14.94 17.85
C LEU A 58 -21.71 15.52 19.26
N ASP A 59 -22.69 16.35 19.62
CA ASP A 59 -22.77 16.98 20.94
C ASP A 59 -23.02 15.94 22.05
N ALA A 60 -23.86 14.93 21.79
CA ALA A 60 -24.10 13.85 22.74
C ALA A 60 -22.81 13.07 23.05
N LYS A 61 -21.97 12.79 22.05
CA LYS A 61 -20.67 12.13 22.26
C LYS A 61 -19.73 12.96 23.13
N VAL A 62 -19.72 14.28 22.93
CA VAL A 62 -18.91 15.18 23.77
C VAL A 62 -19.42 15.18 25.22
N LYS A 63 -20.75 15.21 25.41
CA LYS A 63 -21.38 15.08 26.73
C LYS A 63 -21.09 13.74 27.41
N ASP A 64 -20.94 12.66 26.64
CA ASP A 64 -20.61 11.31 27.11
C ASP A 64 -19.10 11.10 27.40
N GLY A 65 -18.29 12.17 27.33
CA GLY A 65 -16.88 12.16 27.73
C GLY A 65 -15.87 12.25 26.59
N GLN A 66 -16.33 12.43 25.34
CA GLN A 66 -15.43 12.77 24.22
C GLN A 66 -14.95 14.22 24.34
N LYS A 67 -13.66 14.51 24.10
CA LYS A 67 -13.10 15.86 24.31
C LYS A 67 -13.61 16.93 23.32
N THR A 68 -13.84 16.54 22.07
CA THR A 68 -14.25 17.40 20.96
C THR A 68 -15.13 16.62 19.99
N PRO A 69 -15.96 17.24 19.14
CA PRO A 69 -16.80 16.53 18.16
C PRO A 69 -16.01 15.54 17.28
N TYR A 70 -14.82 15.95 16.81
CA TYR A 70 -13.87 15.10 16.12
C TYR A 70 -12.55 14.97 16.90
N PRO A 71 -12.32 13.84 17.59
CA PRO A 71 -11.08 13.55 18.31
C PRO A 71 -9.85 13.40 17.41
N GLY A 72 -8.66 13.55 18.00
CA GLY A 72 -7.37 13.41 17.30
C GLY A 72 -7.16 12.09 16.55
N GLN A 73 -7.84 11.01 16.94
CA GLN A 73 -7.79 9.73 16.24
C GLN A 73 -8.28 9.87 14.79
N PHE A 74 -9.35 10.64 14.56
CA PHE A 74 -9.90 10.87 13.21
C PHE A 74 -8.89 11.56 12.29
N PHE A 75 -8.17 12.56 12.81
CA PHE A 75 -7.11 13.26 12.07
C PHE A 75 -5.94 12.33 11.76
N THR A 76 -5.53 11.52 12.74
CA THR A 76 -4.42 10.57 12.60
C THR A 76 -4.72 9.54 11.52
N ASP A 77 -5.92 8.96 11.52
CA ASP A 77 -6.30 7.94 10.54
C ASP A 77 -6.44 8.53 9.14
N ASN A 78 -7.01 9.72 9.02
CA ASN A 78 -7.16 10.41 7.74
C ASN A 78 -5.79 10.83 7.16
N ARG A 79 -4.85 11.30 7.98
CA ARG A 79 -3.47 11.61 7.55
C ARG A 79 -2.73 10.36 7.08
N LYS A 80 -2.85 9.24 7.81
CA LYS A 80 -2.28 7.95 7.40
C LYS A 80 -2.80 7.50 6.03
N GLU A 81 -4.09 7.69 5.75
CA GLU A 81 -4.64 7.35 4.44
C GLU A 81 -4.09 8.28 3.34
N ILE A 82 -3.99 9.60 3.60
CA ILE A 82 -3.34 10.53 2.67
C ILE A 82 -1.90 10.11 2.36
N ASP A 83 -1.10 9.81 3.38
CA ASP A 83 0.30 9.40 3.22
C ASP A 83 0.42 8.09 2.43
N ARG A 84 -0.48 7.14 2.69
CA ARG A 84 -0.58 5.89 1.94
C ARG A 84 -0.90 6.15 0.46
N LEU A 85 -1.89 7.01 0.17
CA LEU A 85 -2.27 7.35 -1.20
C LEU A 85 -1.13 8.07 -1.94
N LYS A 86 -0.46 9.02 -1.28
CA LYS A 86 0.73 9.70 -1.82
C LYS A 86 1.84 8.69 -2.14
N ALA A 87 2.10 7.73 -1.26
CA ALA A 87 3.07 6.66 -1.52
C ALA A 87 2.66 5.75 -2.71
N ILE A 88 1.36 5.54 -2.93
CA ILE A 88 0.88 4.79 -4.10
C ILE A 88 1.09 5.61 -5.38
N ILE A 89 0.77 6.91 -5.37
CA ILE A 89 0.95 7.80 -6.52
C ILE A 89 2.43 7.92 -6.88
N ASP A 90 3.29 8.18 -5.90
CA ASP A 90 4.74 8.20 -6.08
C ASP A 90 5.22 6.90 -6.72
N ARG A 91 4.69 5.76 -6.27
CA ARG A 91 5.01 4.48 -6.90
C ARG A 91 4.46 4.32 -8.32
N LEU A 92 3.33 4.92 -8.66
CA LEU A 92 2.77 4.83 -10.01
C LEU A 92 3.52 5.76 -10.98
N GLN A 93 3.95 6.92 -10.51
CA GLN A 93 4.59 7.96 -11.33
C GLN A 93 6.11 7.80 -11.39
N ASN A 94 6.75 7.48 -10.27
CA ASN A 94 8.20 7.33 -10.12
C ASN A 94 8.64 5.87 -10.11
N LYS A 95 7.82 4.95 -10.64
CA LYS A 95 8.37 3.66 -11.02
C LYS A 95 9.40 3.93 -12.12
N PRO A 96 10.72 3.73 -11.89
CA PRO A 96 11.54 3.30 -13.01
C PRO A 96 10.78 2.10 -13.58
N GLU A 97 10.58 2.06 -14.90
CA GLU A 97 10.10 0.87 -15.61
C GLU A 97 10.47 -0.36 -14.77
N THR A 98 9.49 -1.02 -14.14
CA THR A 98 9.80 -2.11 -13.20
C THR A 98 10.21 -3.29 -14.05
N VAL A 99 11.49 -3.31 -14.40
CA VAL A 99 12.08 -4.20 -15.37
C VAL A 99 12.19 -5.64 -14.82
N PHE A 100 11.71 -5.90 -13.60
CA PHE A 100 11.80 -7.23 -13.00
C PHE A 100 10.99 -8.26 -13.80
N GLN A 101 11.65 -9.34 -14.18
CA GLN A 101 11.09 -10.43 -14.94
C GLN A 101 10.67 -11.58 -14.01
N SER A 102 9.52 -12.16 -14.29
CA SER A 102 9.08 -13.44 -13.72
C SER A 102 9.94 -14.58 -14.25
N TRP A 103 10.02 -15.69 -13.52
CA TRP A 103 10.74 -16.88 -13.98
C TRP A 103 10.12 -18.18 -13.49
N GLN A 104 10.40 -19.26 -14.21
CA GLN A 104 10.04 -20.62 -13.83
C GLN A 104 11.15 -21.25 -12.99
N PHE A 105 10.78 -22.03 -11.98
CA PHE A 105 11.70 -22.82 -11.16
C PHE A 105 11.18 -24.24 -10.98
N SER A 106 11.97 -25.12 -10.37
CA SER A 106 11.55 -26.52 -10.17
C SER A 106 10.37 -26.62 -9.20
N GLY A 107 9.20 -26.99 -9.72
CA GLY A 107 7.95 -27.16 -8.97
C GLY A 107 7.15 -25.88 -8.75
N GLY A 108 7.33 -24.86 -9.61
CA GLY A 108 6.54 -23.64 -9.56
C GLY A 108 7.11 -22.45 -10.33
N GLU A 109 6.55 -21.27 -10.08
CA GLU A 109 6.91 -20.03 -10.75
C GLU A 109 7.00 -18.85 -9.79
N ALA A 110 7.89 -17.91 -10.13
CA ALA A 110 8.04 -16.64 -9.45
C ALA A 110 7.39 -15.54 -10.30
N VAL A 111 6.25 -15.05 -9.84
CA VAL A 111 5.41 -14.07 -10.53
C VAL A 111 5.66 -12.68 -9.97
N VAL A 112 6.02 -11.75 -10.85
CA VAL A 112 6.11 -10.33 -10.52
C VAL A 112 4.71 -9.71 -10.55
N ASN A 113 4.15 -9.45 -9.36
CA ASN A 113 2.87 -8.77 -9.21
C ASN A 113 3.10 -7.26 -9.07
N LEU A 114 3.02 -6.53 -10.19
CA LEU A 114 3.24 -5.08 -10.24
C LEU A 114 2.16 -4.29 -9.49
N ALA A 115 0.92 -4.82 -9.44
CA ALA A 115 -0.21 -4.17 -8.79
C ALA A 115 -0.03 -4.08 -7.28
N ASN A 116 0.45 -5.15 -6.67
CA ASN A 116 0.72 -5.22 -5.23
C ASN A 116 2.19 -4.96 -4.89
N ASN A 117 3.04 -4.81 -5.92
CA ASN A 117 4.51 -4.77 -5.83
C ASN A 117 5.06 -5.87 -4.93
N ARG A 118 4.68 -7.09 -5.27
CA ARG A 118 5.14 -8.30 -4.61
C ARG A 118 5.77 -9.22 -5.64
N LEU A 119 6.87 -9.85 -5.25
CA LEU A 119 7.25 -11.12 -5.87
C LEU A 119 6.40 -12.20 -5.21
N GLN A 120 5.71 -13.00 -6.00
CA GLN A 120 4.86 -14.10 -5.55
C GLN A 120 5.43 -15.42 -6.05
N LEU A 121 5.74 -16.33 -5.14
CA LEU A 121 6.17 -17.69 -5.46
C LEU A 121 4.93 -18.59 -5.40
N VAL A 122 4.53 -19.07 -6.56
CA VAL A 122 3.43 -20.03 -6.74
C VAL A 122 4.07 -21.41 -6.91
N PHE A 123 3.68 -22.35 -6.06
CA PHE A 123 4.14 -23.73 -6.16
C PHE A 123 3.02 -24.61 -6.69
N GLU A 124 3.36 -25.58 -7.53
CA GLU A 124 2.40 -26.55 -8.08
C GLU A 124 1.83 -27.43 -6.96
N GLU A 125 2.70 -27.85 -6.04
CA GLU A 125 2.35 -28.60 -4.85
C GLU A 125 2.75 -27.86 -3.58
N LYS A 126 2.15 -28.23 -2.45
CA LYS A 126 2.52 -27.66 -1.15
C LYS A 126 4.01 -27.93 -0.88
N PRO A 127 4.84 -26.90 -0.65
CA PRO A 127 6.23 -27.12 -0.28
C PRO A 127 6.36 -27.88 1.04
N SER A 128 7.43 -28.65 1.20
CA SER A 128 7.76 -29.32 2.46
C SER A 128 7.93 -28.32 3.61
N ASP A 129 7.77 -28.78 4.86
CA ASP A 129 7.90 -27.92 6.04
C ASP A 129 9.29 -27.28 6.15
N GLU A 130 10.34 -27.98 5.70
CA GLU A 130 11.70 -27.44 5.59
C GLU A 130 11.77 -26.27 4.60
N ARG A 131 11.23 -26.45 3.38
CA ARG A 131 11.16 -25.37 2.37
C ARG A 131 10.36 -24.18 2.89
N ILE A 132 9.25 -24.43 3.58
CA ILE A 132 8.43 -23.39 4.23
C ILE A 132 9.25 -22.63 5.29
N GLY A 133 10.06 -23.34 6.10
CA GLY A 133 10.98 -22.75 7.06
C GLY A 133 11.97 -21.79 6.40
N VAL A 134 12.60 -22.22 5.30
CA VAL A 134 13.54 -21.40 4.52
C VAL A 134 12.86 -20.15 3.97
N LEU A 135 11.64 -20.27 3.42
CA LEU A 135 10.88 -19.13 2.90
C LEU A 135 10.59 -18.09 4.01
N LYS A 136 10.14 -18.55 5.19
CA LYS A 136 9.86 -17.67 6.33
C LYS A 136 11.12 -16.97 6.85
N GLN A 137 12.23 -17.70 6.99
CA GLN A 137 13.52 -17.13 7.40
C GLN A 137 14.00 -16.04 6.43
N ASN A 138 13.73 -16.24 5.14
CA ASN A 138 14.02 -15.27 4.09
C ASN A 138 12.90 -14.21 3.90
N GLY A 139 11.99 -14.06 4.86
CA GLY A 139 11.00 -12.99 4.90
C GLY A 139 9.84 -13.10 3.93
N PHE A 140 9.61 -14.27 3.32
CA PHE A 140 8.38 -14.54 2.57
C PHE A 140 7.21 -14.80 3.52
N LYS A 141 6.04 -14.25 3.18
CA LYS A 141 4.80 -14.42 3.93
C LYS A 141 3.76 -15.15 3.07
N TRP A 142 3.01 -16.07 3.66
CA TRP A 142 1.92 -16.74 2.97
C TRP A 142 0.77 -15.77 2.66
N ALA A 143 0.27 -15.79 1.43
CA ALA A 143 -0.86 -14.99 0.96
C ALA A 143 -2.02 -15.91 0.56
N PRO A 144 -3.02 -16.14 1.42
CA PRO A 144 -4.05 -17.14 1.18
C PRO A 144 -4.89 -16.85 -0.07
N LYS A 145 -5.21 -15.57 -0.33
CA LYS A 145 -5.98 -15.16 -1.52
C LYS A 145 -5.28 -15.45 -2.84
N GLY A 146 -3.94 -15.38 -2.85
CA GLY A 146 -3.13 -15.64 -4.05
C GLY A 146 -2.52 -17.05 -4.07
N LYS A 147 -2.77 -17.87 -3.05
CA LYS A 147 -2.12 -19.18 -2.82
C LYS A 147 -0.61 -19.15 -3.08
N ALA A 148 0.05 -18.08 -2.64
CA ALA A 148 1.44 -17.82 -2.97
C ALA A 148 2.23 -17.34 -1.75
N TRP A 149 3.53 -17.60 -1.75
CA TRP A 149 4.46 -16.99 -0.82
C TRP A 149 4.95 -15.66 -1.39
N GLN A 150 4.83 -14.56 -0.63
CA GLN A 150 5.10 -13.24 -1.18
C GLN A 150 6.07 -12.39 -0.34
N ARG A 151 6.84 -11.55 -1.02
CA ARG A 151 7.78 -10.56 -0.44
C ARG A 151 7.71 -9.25 -1.23
N PRO A 152 7.96 -8.05 -0.65
CA PRO A 152 8.08 -6.81 -1.42
C PRO A 152 8.98 -6.97 -2.66
N LEU A 153 8.52 -6.51 -3.82
CA LEU A 153 9.27 -6.55 -5.08
C LEU A 153 10.33 -5.43 -5.05
N THR A 154 11.58 -5.81 -4.80
CA THR A 154 12.74 -4.91 -4.60
C THR A 154 14.03 -5.61 -5.07
N ASN A 155 15.11 -4.86 -5.34
CA ASN A 155 16.42 -5.44 -5.65
C ASN A 155 16.91 -6.40 -4.56
N GLN A 156 16.71 -6.04 -3.29
CA GLN A 156 17.06 -6.91 -2.16
C GLN A 156 16.33 -8.26 -2.20
N THR A 157 15.08 -8.28 -2.67
CA THR A 157 14.33 -9.53 -2.82
C THR A 157 14.96 -10.45 -3.85
N MET A 158 15.48 -9.90 -4.95
CA MET A 158 16.21 -10.70 -5.96
C MET A 158 17.47 -11.30 -5.36
N SER A 159 18.27 -10.51 -4.61
CA SER A 159 19.46 -11.02 -3.91
C SER A 159 19.13 -12.05 -2.82
N VAL A 160 17.93 -12.01 -2.24
CA VAL A 160 17.46 -13.06 -1.32
C VAL A 160 17.09 -14.32 -2.10
N CYS A 161 16.40 -14.19 -3.24
CA CYS A 161 16.06 -15.32 -4.09
C CYS A 161 17.30 -16.09 -4.59
N ASP A 162 18.41 -15.40 -4.86
CA ASP A 162 19.68 -16.03 -5.23
C ASP A 162 20.18 -17.07 -4.20
N LYS A 163 19.85 -16.87 -2.92
CA LYS A 163 20.25 -17.73 -1.80
C LYS A 163 19.35 -18.94 -1.62
N ILE A 164 18.15 -18.93 -2.19
CA ILE A 164 17.17 -20.00 -2.01
C ILE A 164 17.28 -20.97 -3.20
N GLY A 165 17.95 -22.09 -2.97
CA GLY A 165 18.31 -23.03 -4.04
C GLY A 165 17.12 -23.57 -4.84
N PHE A 166 15.98 -23.82 -4.20
CA PHE A 166 14.84 -24.48 -4.83
C PHE A 166 13.88 -23.56 -5.60
N ILE A 167 14.15 -22.26 -5.63
CA ILE A 167 13.40 -21.29 -6.45
C ILE A 167 14.26 -20.66 -7.54
N LYS A 168 15.44 -21.24 -7.79
CA LYS A 168 16.32 -20.78 -8.86
C LYS A 168 15.66 -21.01 -10.23
N PRO A 169 15.86 -20.08 -11.18
CA PRO A 169 15.51 -20.26 -12.58
C PRO A 169 15.93 -21.62 -13.14
N LEU A 170 15.08 -22.20 -13.99
CA LEU A 170 15.36 -23.46 -14.67
C LEU A 170 16.60 -23.40 -15.59
N ASP A 171 16.96 -22.21 -16.06
CA ASP A 171 18.15 -21.98 -16.89
C ASP A 171 19.47 -22.00 -16.09
N GLY A 172 19.40 -22.21 -14.76
CA GLY A 172 20.55 -22.28 -13.86
C GLY A 172 21.16 -20.93 -13.50
N ARG A 173 20.67 -19.82 -14.06
CA ARG A 173 21.12 -18.47 -13.72
C ARG A 173 20.59 -18.05 -12.35
N LYS A 174 21.17 -17.00 -11.77
CA LYS A 174 20.61 -16.42 -10.56
C LYS A 174 19.38 -15.58 -10.89
N PRO A 175 18.38 -15.52 -10.01
CA PRO A 175 17.29 -14.56 -10.10
C PRO A 175 17.76 -13.14 -10.42
N THR A 176 18.87 -12.66 -9.85
CA THR A 176 19.45 -11.35 -10.18
C THR A 176 20.03 -11.22 -11.59
N ASP A 177 20.56 -12.29 -12.17
CA ASP A 177 21.19 -12.27 -13.51
C ASP A 177 20.15 -12.15 -14.63
N ILE A 178 18.96 -12.71 -14.42
CA ILE A 178 17.82 -12.58 -15.35
C ILE A 178 17.10 -11.24 -15.19
N GLN A 179 17.37 -10.50 -14.10
CA GLN A 179 16.80 -9.17 -13.95
C GLN A 179 17.60 -8.18 -14.80
N PRO A 180 16.92 -7.36 -15.58
CA PRO A 180 17.55 -6.29 -16.32
C PRO A 180 18.20 -5.29 -15.37
N LYS A 181 19.42 -4.93 -15.74
CA LYS A 181 20.28 -4.05 -14.95
C LYS A 181 19.74 -2.63 -15.04
N ALA A 182 19.75 -1.93 -13.91
CA ALA A 182 19.48 -0.49 -13.92
C ALA A 182 20.42 0.19 -14.92
N PRO A 183 19.95 1.16 -15.72
CA PRO A 183 20.82 1.93 -16.60
C PRO A 183 21.93 2.54 -15.75
N LYS A 184 23.19 2.35 -16.16
CA LYS A 184 24.33 3.01 -15.51
C LYS A 184 24.07 4.51 -15.63
N LYS A 185 24.00 5.20 -14.49
CA LYS A 185 23.99 6.67 -14.49
C LYS A 185 25.33 7.08 -15.12
N ASN A 186 25.29 7.67 -16.31
CA ASN A 186 26.50 8.18 -16.96
C ASN A 186 27.22 9.06 -15.95
N GLU A 187 28.48 8.72 -15.64
CA GLU A 187 29.37 9.61 -14.88
C GLU A 187 29.40 10.95 -15.61
N PRO A 188 29.31 12.09 -14.90
CA PRO A 188 29.53 13.37 -15.55
C PRO A 188 30.94 13.34 -16.15
N GLU A 189 31.04 13.54 -17.46
CA GLU A 189 32.32 13.78 -18.12
C GLU A 189 33.04 14.89 -17.36
N ARG A 190 34.24 14.59 -16.88
CA ARG A 190 35.13 15.51 -16.17
C ARG A 190 35.83 16.43 -17.15
#